data_AF-A0ABD3UXM6-F1
#
_entry.id   AF-A0ABD3UXM6-F1
#
_cell.length_a   1.000
_cell.length_b   1.000
_cell.length_c   1.000
_cell.angle_alpha   90.00
_cell.angle_beta   90.00
_cell.angle_gamma   90.00
#
_symmetry.space_group_name_H-M   'P 1'
#
loop_
_entity.id
_entity.type
_entity.pdbx_description
1 polymer ?
#
loop_
_entity_poly.entity_id
_entity_poly.type
_entity_poly.pdbx_seq_one_letter_code
_entity_poly.pdbx_strand_id
1 'polypeptide(L)'
;MKGNNQSKMSAVSRGNKKLKAPINKENKKSFLTIDKKFIGFGFFIVFVAVIIVYLNGPDVFKYFKSGSAESTEQGQVNKSSRANMTGKKLKHGGWRLADDKTLKEFGSDICSIDVHNADDLSLEEFETTYKFKKPLVVKFKNGAKDWTDPDKWTVKSLKREYGEWSVLSGNSLEIVRLGGRGEMATSFSQYVDKFMKEQDSLGEPFYVFDRQFYNDSSLPKTLKLPEYFKIKDDVDDSIFFLGGSRSGVSFHKHADAWNGVIYGRKRWFLYPSQRTPPGGVYPGFTQIDWFKKVYPNLTESERPLECIQEDGDILYLPEGTYHGTINLGDTVAIGIQKKRAVTDTEKLFYEVHDVDVALHNAQESDKLKLLETKVELFERLLQLLPENAEVQMKAGQMYLEMGNYVKARTHIEKAVKLDKHFVVALLSLAGLHSQ
;
A
#
# COMPACT_ATOMS: atom_id res chain seq x y z
N MET A 1 23.88 24.80 -63.34
CA MET A 1 24.83 24.03 -62.50
C MET A 1 25.35 24.93 -61.39
N LYS A 2 25.27 24.42 -60.15
CA LYS A 2 25.92 24.85 -58.90
C LYS A 2 25.84 26.34 -58.50
N GLY A 3 25.10 26.60 -57.42
CA GLY A 3 25.22 27.79 -56.59
C GLY A 3 24.90 27.45 -55.14
N ASN A 4 25.93 27.51 -54.29
CA ASN A 4 25.94 27.34 -52.83
C ASN A 4 24.83 28.12 -52.11
N ASN A 5 24.34 27.59 -50.98
CA ASN A 5 24.03 28.45 -49.84
C ASN A 5 24.13 27.72 -48.49
N GLN A 6 24.94 28.31 -47.61
CA GLN A 6 25.09 27.99 -46.19
C GLN A 6 23.81 28.36 -45.43
N SER A 7 23.34 27.48 -44.54
CA SER A 7 22.31 27.81 -43.55
C SER A 7 22.95 28.14 -42.19
N LYS A 8 22.77 29.39 -41.76
CA LYS A 8 22.95 29.84 -40.36
C LYS A 8 21.70 29.45 -39.56
N MET A 9 21.88 28.75 -38.45
CA MET A 9 20.86 28.60 -37.41
C MET A 9 20.84 29.86 -36.53
N SER A 10 19.66 30.45 -36.37
CA SER A 10 19.37 31.45 -35.34
C SER A 10 18.20 30.98 -34.49
N ALA A 11 18.42 30.96 -33.18
CA ALA A 11 17.45 30.67 -32.13
C ALA A 11 16.33 31.73 -32.08
N VAL A 12 15.09 31.31 -31.80
CA VAL A 12 14.01 32.19 -31.33
C VAL A 12 13.16 31.47 -30.28
N SER A 13 13.05 32.12 -29.12
CA SER A 13 12.19 31.81 -27.98
C SER A 13 10.69 31.99 -28.28
N ARG A 14 9.83 31.13 -27.70
CA ARG A 14 8.40 31.39 -27.43
C ARG A 14 8.06 30.64 -26.15
N GLY A 15 7.43 31.18 -25.10
CA GLY A 15 6.49 32.29 -25.03
C GLY A 15 5.17 31.74 -24.47
N ASN A 16 4.97 31.86 -23.15
CA ASN A 16 3.78 31.47 -22.39
C ASN A 16 2.48 31.99 -23.01
N LYS A 17 1.48 31.12 -23.21
CA LYS A 17 0.07 31.53 -23.34
C LYS A 17 -0.84 30.64 -22.48
N LYS A 18 -1.40 31.27 -21.44
CA LYS A 18 -2.58 30.82 -20.70
C LYS A 18 -3.80 30.81 -21.63
N LEU A 19 -4.50 29.69 -21.71
CA LEU A 19 -5.84 29.60 -22.30
C LEU A 19 -6.86 29.41 -21.16
N LYS A 20 -7.66 30.45 -20.93
CA LYS A 20 -8.91 30.38 -20.15
C LYS A 20 -10.02 29.94 -21.10
N ALA A 21 -10.72 28.86 -20.77
CA ALA A 21 -12.01 28.52 -21.40
C ALA A 21 -13.17 28.97 -20.49
N PRO A 22 -14.33 29.39 -21.04
CA PRO A 22 -15.41 29.96 -20.26
C PRO A 22 -16.31 28.90 -19.63
N ILE A 23 -16.77 29.20 -18.43
CA ILE A 23 -17.78 28.46 -17.66
C ILE A 23 -19.15 28.76 -18.29
N ASN A 24 -19.86 27.72 -18.73
CA ASN A 24 -21.29 27.84 -19.06
C ASN A 24 -22.11 27.11 -17.99
N LYS A 25 -22.90 27.88 -17.24
CA LYS A 25 -23.92 27.40 -16.31
C LYS A 25 -25.21 27.24 -17.11
N GLU A 26 -25.67 26.00 -17.30
CA GLU A 26 -27.09 25.61 -17.36
C GLU A 26 -27.21 24.15 -17.85
N ASN A 27 -27.56 23.23 -16.93
CA ASN A 27 -28.64 22.27 -17.11
C ASN A 27 -28.79 21.41 -15.86
N LYS A 28 -29.78 21.77 -15.05
CA LYS A 28 -30.34 20.96 -13.98
C LYS A 28 -31.32 19.93 -14.57
N LYS A 29 -31.27 18.71 -14.03
CA LYS A 29 -32.29 17.65 -14.06
C LYS A 29 -32.53 16.93 -15.41
N SER A 30 -31.98 15.72 -15.52
CA SER A 30 -32.79 14.57 -15.92
C SER A 30 -32.39 13.36 -15.07
N PHE A 31 -33.37 12.82 -14.33
CA PHE A 31 -33.29 11.52 -13.70
C PHE A 31 -33.55 10.49 -14.80
N LEU A 32 -32.59 9.61 -15.08
CA LEU A 32 -32.81 8.42 -15.89
C LEU A 32 -33.43 7.33 -15.01
N THR A 33 -34.71 7.09 -15.23
CA THR A 33 -35.41 5.85 -14.90
C THR A 33 -34.67 4.67 -15.53
N ILE A 34 -34.15 3.76 -14.70
CA ILE A 34 -33.56 2.50 -15.15
C ILE A 34 -34.68 1.48 -15.30
N ASP A 35 -34.83 0.99 -16.52
CA ASP A 35 -35.73 -0.10 -16.87
C ASP A 35 -35.23 -1.41 -16.24
N LYS A 36 -36.05 -2.00 -15.36
CA LYS A 36 -35.76 -3.28 -14.70
C LYS A 36 -36.07 -4.42 -15.68
N LYS A 37 -35.07 -4.89 -16.43
CA LYS A 37 -35.07 -6.26 -16.99
C LYS A 37 -33.65 -6.68 -17.34
N PHE A 38 -33.24 -7.82 -16.75
CA PHE A 38 -31.98 -8.54 -16.92
C PHE A 38 -30.71 -7.91 -16.31
N ILE A 39 -30.60 -8.05 -14.99
CA ILE A 39 -29.30 -8.12 -14.28
C ILE A 39 -29.37 -9.35 -13.38
N GLY A 40 -28.37 -10.24 -13.47
CA GLY A 40 -28.27 -11.46 -12.69
C GLY A 40 -28.35 -11.18 -11.18
N PHE A 41 -29.33 -11.80 -10.53
CA PHE A 41 -29.73 -11.57 -9.14
C PHE A 41 -28.60 -11.84 -8.11
N GLY A 42 -27.57 -12.61 -8.49
CA GLY A 42 -26.43 -12.94 -7.62
C GLY A 42 -25.45 -11.78 -7.38
N PHE A 43 -25.28 -10.88 -8.36
CA PHE A 43 -24.28 -9.79 -8.26
C PHE A 43 -24.69 -8.70 -7.26
N PHE A 44 -26.00 -8.46 -7.14
CA PHE A 44 -26.53 -7.43 -6.25
C PHE A 44 -26.50 -7.87 -4.78
N ILE A 45 -26.70 -9.17 -4.49
CA ILE A 45 -26.76 -9.66 -3.11
C ILE A 45 -25.37 -9.65 -2.44
N VAL A 46 -24.30 -10.03 -3.14
CA VAL A 46 -22.95 -10.02 -2.55
C VAL A 46 -22.44 -8.60 -2.35
N PHE A 47 -22.64 -7.71 -3.33
CA PHE A 47 -22.21 -6.31 -3.25
C PHE A 47 -22.99 -5.53 -2.18
N VAL A 48 -24.31 -5.76 -2.09
CA VAL A 48 -25.16 -5.16 -1.06
C VAL A 48 -24.93 -5.80 0.31
N ALA A 49 -24.66 -7.10 0.42
CA ALA A 49 -24.33 -7.74 1.71
C ALA A 49 -22.99 -7.24 2.26
N VAL A 50 -21.97 -7.08 1.41
CA VAL A 50 -20.70 -6.48 1.81
C VAL A 50 -20.92 -5.03 2.26
N ILE A 51 -21.67 -4.22 1.51
CA ILE A 51 -21.99 -2.83 1.89
C ILE A 51 -22.83 -2.75 3.18
N ILE A 52 -23.83 -3.63 3.38
CA ILE A 52 -24.71 -3.62 4.56
C ILE A 52 -23.96 -4.06 5.82
N VAL A 53 -23.05 -5.04 5.71
CA VAL A 53 -22.19 -5.47 6.83
C VAL A 53 -21.10 -4.42 7.13
N TYR A 54 -20.60 -3.70 6.12
CA TYR A 54 -19.59 -2.65 6.31
C TYR A 54 -20.15 -1.32 6.84
N LEU A 55 -21.37 -0.93 6.44
CA LEU A 55 -22.01 0.30 6.89
C LEU A 55 -22.71 0.15 8.25
N ASN A 56 -22.93 -1.07 8.73
CA ASN A 56 -23.55 -1.34 10.04
C ASN A 56 -22.71 -2.34 10.86
N GLY A 57 -21.60 -1.88 11.46
CA GLY A 57 -20.95 -2.65 12.52
C GLY A 57 -21.64 -2.45 13.89
N PRO A 58 -21.38 -3.29 14.92
CA PRO A 58 -21.31 -4.75 14.91
C PRO A 58 -22.25 -5.36 15.98
N ASP A 59 -22.97 -6.44 15.66
CA ASP A 59 -23.65 -7.24 16.71
C ASP A 59 -23.65 -8.76 16.42
N VAL A 60 -22.64 -9.23 15.70
CA VAL A 60 -22.50 -10.66 15.37
C VAL A 60 -21.20 -11.23 15.95
N PHE A 61 -20.91 -11.01 17.22
CA PHE A 61 -19.96 -11.81 18.01
C PHE A 61 -20.22 -11.64 19.52
N LYS A 62 -21.38 -12.11 19.99
CA LYS A 62 -21.69 -12.26 21.42
C LYS A 62 -22.26 -13.64 21.70
N TYR A 63 -21.46 -14.69 21.53
CA TYR A 63 -21.72 -15.98 22.16
C TYR A 63 -20.42 -16.76 22.26
N PHE A 64 -19.71 -16.65 23.39
CA PHE A 64 -19.13 -17.75 24.15
C PHE A 64 -18.83 -17.26 25.58
N LYS A 65 -19.29 -18.03 26.55
CA LYS A 65 -19.49 -17.69 27.96
C LYS A 65 -18.24 -17.93 28.81
N SER A 66 -18.02 -16.99 29.75
CA SER A 66 -17.63 -17.12 31.17
C SER A 66 -16.90 -18.38 31.66
N GLY A 67 -15.76 -18.18 32.33
CA GLY A 67 -15.16 -19.13 33.27
C GLY A 67 -14.00 -18.51 34.07
N SER A 68 -14.27 -18.24 35.35
CA SER A 68 -13.36 -18.05 36.51
C SER A 68 -12.05 -17.25 36.38
N ALA A 69 -12.02 -16.15 37.13
CA ALA A 69 -10.81 -15.46 37.56
C ALA A 69 -10.09 -16.27 38.66
N GLU A 70 -8.79 -16.44 38.52
CA GLU A 70 -7.88 -16.69 39.63
C GLU A 70 -6.66 -15.77 39.50
N SER A 71 -6.39 -15.09 40.61
CA SER A 71 -5.32 -14.12 40.82
C SER A 71 -4.11 -14.79 41.47
N THR A 72 -2.91 -14.53 40.93
CA THR A 72 -1.56 -14.52 41.56
C THR A 72 -0.57 -14.48 40.38
N GLU A 73 0.56 -13.80 40.34
CA GLU A 73 1.42 -13.20 41.35
C GLU A 73 2.31 -12.18 40.62
N GLN A 74 2.71 -11.11 41.32
CA GLN A 74 3.55 -10.04 40.77
C GLN A 74 4.99 -10.53 40.57
N GLY A 75 5.40 -10.76 39.32
CA GLY A 75 6.80 -10.90 38.93
C GLY A 75 7.43 -9.53 38.67
N GLN A 76 8.41 -9.13 39.49
CA GLN A 76 9.23 -7.94 39.33
C GLN A 76 9.93 -7.92 37.96
N VAL A 77 9.55 -6.98 37.09
CA VAL A 77 10.33 -6.66 35.89
C VAL A 77 11.47 -5.74 36.29
N ASN A 78 12.69 -6.25 36.15
CA ASN A 78 13.94 -5.53 36.33
C ASN A 78 13.99 -4.28 35.44
N LYS A 79 13.99 -3.10 36.08
CA LYS A 79 14.34 -1.82 35.46
C LYS A 79 15.86 -1.76 35.25
N SER A 80 16.30 -2.10 34.05
CA SER A 80 17.67 -1.84 33.56
C SER A 80 17.60 -1.92 32.04
N SER A 81 17.42 -0.83 31.30
CA SER A 81 18.49 0.13 31.01
C SER A 81 17.92 1.51 30.65
N ARG A 82 17.90 2.45 31.60
CA ARG A 82 17.83 3.89 31.28
C ARG A 82 19.26 4.38 31.18
N ALA A 83 19.85 4.28 29.99
CA ALA A 83 21.07 5.01 29.70
C ALA A 83 20.73 6.51 29.67
N ASN A 84 21.23 7.24 30.66
CA ASN A 84 21.25 8.69 30.69
C ASN A 84 21.98 9.21 29.44
N MET A 85 21.24 9.71 28.45
CA MET A 85 21.76 10.63 27.45
C MET A 85 21.20 12.03 27.71
N THR A 86 21.89 12.74 28.60
CA THR A 86 21.80 14.20 28.68
C THR A 86 22.52 14.82 27.48
N GLY A 87 21.80 15.60 26.65
CA GLY A 87 22.44 16.69 25.88
C GLY A 87 22.68 16.49 24.38
N LYS A 88 21.71 16.00 23.62
CA LYS A 88 21.49 16.41 22.21
C LYS A 88 20.01 16.20 21.89
N LYS A 89 19.21 17.29 21.84
CA LYS A 89 17.85 17.20 21.27
C LYS A 89 18.02 16.72 19.82
N LEU A 90 17.69 15.47 19.54
CA LEU A 90 17.54 14.99 18.16
C LEU A 90 16.57 15.95 17.47
N LYS A 91 17.03 16.59 16.39
CA LYS A 91 16.20 17.50 15.61
C LYS A 91 15.29 16.64 14.75
N HIS A 92 14.11 16.26 15.25
CA HIS A 92 13.10 15.52 14.50
C HIS A 92 12.41 16.36 13.41
N GLY A 93 13.07 17.39 12.87
CA GLY A 93 12.54 18.27 11.82
C GLY A 93 11.27 19.06 12.17
N GLY A 94 10.82 19.06 13.43
CA GLY A 94 9.53 19.61 13.84
C GLY A 94 8.36 18.61 13.78
N TRP A 95 8.63 17.36 13.40
CA TRP A 95 7.66 16.26 13.37
C TRP A 95 7.43 15.70 14.77
N ARG A 96 6.19 15.28 15.05
CA ARG A 96 5.80 14.76 16.38
C ARG A 96 6.22 13.31 16.54
N LEU A 97 6.75 12.96 17.70
CA LEU A 97 7.04 11.57 18.05
C LEU A 97 5.76 10.81 18.40
N ALA A 98 5.83 9.48 18.34
CA ALA A 98 4.80 8.61 18.88
C ALA A 98 4.58 8.89 20.37
N ASP A 99 3.33 8.88 20.82
CA ASP A 99 3.01 8.90 22.25
C ASP A 99 3.18 7.50 22.88
N ASP A 100 3.24 7.47 24.22
CA ASP A 100 3.43 6.21 24.97
C ASP A 100 2.33 5.18 24.67
N LYS A 101 1.11 5.63 24.39
CA LYS A 101 -0.01 4.74 24.03
C LYS A 101 0.26 4.06 22.70
N THR A 102 0.68 4.81 21.68
CA THR A 102 1.04 4.30 20.36
C THR A 102 2.23 3.34 20.46
N LEU A 103 3.26 3.70 21.21
CA LEU A 103 4.44 2.84 21.38
C LEU A 103 4.11 1.54 22.12
N LYS A 104 3.24 1.61 23.14
CA LYS A 104 2.79 0.41 23.87
C LYS A 104 1.96 -0.53 22.98
N GLU A 105 1.14 0.03 22.09
CA GLU A 105 0.22 -0.74 21.25
C GLU A 105 0.89 -1.28 19.98
N PHE A 106 1.70 -0.46 19.30
CA PHE A 106 2.24 -0.75 17.96
C PHE A 106 3.78 -0.79 17.92
N GLY A 107 4.46 -0.45 19.00
CA GLY A 107 5.91 -0.65 19.12
C GLY A 107 6.29 -2.13 19.16
N SER A 108 7.56 -2.40 18.87
CA SER A 108 8.15 -3.74 18.88
C SER A 108 9.66 -3.62 18.83
N ASP A 109 10.37 -4.55 19.48
CA ASP A 109 11.82 -4.72 19.32
C ASP A 109 12.15 -5.85 18.32
N ILE A 110 11.11 -6.50 17.75
CA ILE A 110 11.27 -7.56 16.76
C ILE A 110 11.71 -6.95 15.43
N CYS A 111 12.82 -7.46 14.90
CA CYS A 111 13.22 -7.26 13.51
C CYS A 111 13.69 -8.59 12.92
N SER A 112 12.86 -9.20 12.08
CA SER A 112 13.14 -10.46 11.39
C SER A 112 13.45 -10.26 9.90
N ILE A 113 13.58 -9.01 9.46
CA ILE A 113 14.05 -8.65 8.13
C ILE A 113 15.57 -8.51 8.21
N ASP A 114 16.29 -8.95 7.18
CA ASP A 114 17.73 -8.78 7.09
C ASP A 114 18.11 -7.30 7.20
N VAL A 115 19.24 -7.01 7.87
CA VAL A 115 19.73 -5.66 8.08
C VAL A 115 21.19 -5.58 7.65
N HIS A 116 21.52 -4.63 6.76
CA HIS A 116 22.90 -4.31 6.37
C HIS A 116 23.19 -2.84 6.59
N ASN A 117 24.45 -2.49 6.88
CA ASN A 117 24.90 -1.12 6.72
C ASN A 117 25.16 -0.84 5.24
N ALA A 118 24.88 0.38 4.80
CA ALA A 118 25.12 0.79 3.41
C ALA A 118 26.60 0.65 3.00
N ASP A 119 27.54 0.91 3.93
CA ASP A 119 28.98 0.82 3.69
C ASP A 119 29.47 -0.63 3.48
N ASP A 120 28.70 -1.61 3.97
CA ASP A 120 29.07 -3.04 3.95
C ASP A 120 28.34 -3.83 2.85
N LEU A 121 27.39 -3.20 2.13
CA LEU A 121 26.57 -3.86 1.11
C LEU A 121 27.08 -3.53 -0.30
N SER A 122 27.66 -4.52 -0.97
CA SER A 122 28.07 -4.37 -2.37
C SER A 122 26.88 -4.43 -3.33
N LEU A 123 27.02 -3.83 -4.52
CA LEU A 123 26.02 -3.96 -5.59
C LEU A 123 25.81 -5.43 -5.98
N GLU A 124 26.89 -6.19 -6.12
CA GLU A 124 26.84 -7.61 -6.50
C GLU A 124 26.07 -8.44 -5.46
N GLU A 125 26.36 -8.22 -4.17
CA GLU A 125 25.62 -8.89 -3.09
C GLU A 125 24.14 -8.52 -3.10
N PHE A 126 23.81 -7.23 -3.27
CA PHE A 126 22.43 -6.79 -3.40
C PHE A 126 21.71 -7.51 -4.55
N GLU A 127 22.29 -7.54 -5.74
CA GLU A 127 21.68 -8.14 -6.93
C GLU A 127 21.55 -9.66 -6.83
N THR A 128 22.53 -10.33 -6.24
CA THR A 128 22.56 -11.79 -6.16
C THR A 128 21.74 -12.33 -4.98
N THR A 129 21.66 -11.59 -3.87
CA THR A 129 21.09 -12.10 -2.61
C THR A 129 19.70 -11.52 -2.32
N TYR A 130 19.45 -10.26 -2.67
CA TYR A 130 18.26 -9.53 -2.22
C TYR A 130 17.29 -9.25 -3.37
N LYS A 131 17.80 -8.74 -4.49
CA LYS A 131 16.98 -8.28 -5.61
C LYS A 131 16.02 -9.38 -6.10
N PHE A 132 14.72 -9.09 -6.08
CA PHE A 132 13.61 -10.02 -6.39
C PHE A 132 13.52 -11.28 -5.49
N LYS A 133 14.24 -11.35 -4.37
CA LYS A 133 14.35 -12.57 -3.53
C LYS A 133 13.90 -12.36 -2.10
N LYS A 134 14.46 -11.37 -1.39
CA LYS A 134 14.13 -11.14 0.03
C LYS A 134 14.27 -9.68 0.44
N PRO A 135 13.44 -9.22 1.40
CA PRO A 135 13.47 -7.85 1.89
C PRO A 135 14.75 -7.56 2.67
N LEU A 136 15.12 -6.28 2.71
CA LEU A 136 16.34 -5.80 3.34
C LEU A 136 16.12 -4.42 3.94
N VAL A 137 16.59 -4.20 5.16
CA VAL A 137 16.76 -2.85 5.73
C VAL A 137 18.21 -2.44 5.58
N VAL A 138 18.43 -1.32 4.90
CA VAL A 138 19.76 -0.70 4.75
C VAL A 138 19.87 0.48 5.70
N LYS A 139 20.82 0.38 6.63
CA LYS A 139 21.14 1.41 7.62
C LYS A 139 22.26 2.31 7.12
N PHE A 140 22.11 3.60 7.39
CA PHE A 140 23.08 4.62 7.00
C PHE A 140 23.71 5.23 8.24
N LYS A 141 25.04 5.37 8.22
CA LYS A 141 25.84 5.78 9.39
C LYS A 141 25.42 7.12 9.97
N ASN A 142 25.07 8.08 9.12
CA ASN A 142 24.54 9.40 9.51
C ASN A 142 23.04 9.53 9.20
N GLY A 143 22.33 8.40 9.06
CA GLY A 143 20.91 8.32 8.72
C GLY A 143 20.61 8.99 7.38
N ALA A 144 19.51 9.73 7.33
CA ALA A 144 19.04 10.37 6.09
C ALA A 144 20.06 11.31 5.44
N LYS A 145 21.01 11.86 6.20
CA LYS A 145 22.04 12.77 5.67
C LYS A 145 22.96 12.12 4.65
N ASP A 146 23.09 10.80 4.69
CA ASP A 146 23.95 10.08 3.75
C ASP A 146 23.30 9.96 2.37
N TRP A 147 21.98 10.00 2.28
CA TRP A 147 21.24 9.80 1.03
C TRP A 147 20.26 10.91 0.64
N THR A 148 20.04 11.92 1.49
CA THR A 148 19.26 13.13 1.18
C THR A 148 19.69 14.33 2.07
N ASP A 149 19.11 15.50 1.84
CA ASP A 149 19.26 16.69 2.70
C ASP A 149 18.07 16.81 3.67
N PRO A 150 18.15 16.29 4.91
CA PRO A 150 17.02 16.29 5.85
C PRO A 150 16.53 17.68 6.27
N ASP A 151 17.31 18.76 6.10
CA ASP A 151 16.86 20.11 6.44
C ASP A 151 15.72 20.57 5.50
N LYS A 152 15.69 20.05 4.26
CA LYS A 152 14.62 20.29 3.28
C LYS A 152 13.30 19.63 3.63
N TRP A 153 13.34 18.57 4.44
CA TRP A 153 12.19 17.74 4.81
C TRP A 153 11.58 18.10 6.17
N THR A 154 12.06 19.18 6.79
CA THR A 154 11.49 19.68 8.05
C THR A 154 10.09 20.26 7.84
N VAL A 155 9.24 20.24 8.86
CA VAL A 155 7.89 20.87 8.82
C VAL A 155 8.00 22.32 8.34
N LYS A 156 8.96 23.07 8.89
CA LYS A 156 9.18 24.48 8.54
C LYS A 156 9.59 24.65 7.08
N SER A 157 10.48 23.79 6.57
CA SER A 157 10.94 23.89 5.18
C SER A 157 9.85 23.50 4.20
N LEU A 158 9.18 22.36 4.41
CA LEU A 158 8.13 21.89 3.52
C LEU A 158 6.92 22.84 3.50
N LYS A 159 6.49 23.38 4.64
CA LYS A 159 5.42 24.40 4.65
C LYS A 159 5.81 25.69 3.95
N ARG A 160 7.06 26.14 4.11
CA ARG A 160 7.54 27.36 3.45
C ARG A 160 7.59 27.20 1.93
N GLU A 161 8.07 26.06 1.45
CA GLU A 161 8.30 25.82 0.01
C GLU A 161 7.05 25.27 -0.69
N TYR A 162 6.24 24.47 0.00
CA TYR A 162 5.14 23.69 -0.58
C TYR A 162 3.81 23.80 0.17
N GLY A 163 3.65 24.75 1.09
CA GLY A 163 2.47 24.85 1.95
C GLY A 163 1.11 24.88 1.23
N GLU A 164 1.07 25.52 0.05
CA GLU A 164 -0.12 25.62 -0.80
C GLU A 164 -0.25 24.50 -1.83
N TRP A 165 0.73 23.58 -1.89
CA TRP A 165 0.68 22.46 -2.81
C TRP A 165 -0.48 21.54 -2.47
N SER A 166 -1.26 21.14 -3.48
CA SER A 166 -2.35 20.18 -3.29
C SER A 166 -1.80 18.78 -3.10
N VAL A 167 -2.02 18.20 -1.93
CA VAL A 167 -1.67 16.80 -1.62
C VAL A 167 -2.92 15.94 -1.52
N LEU A 168 -2.79 14.69 -1.98
CA LEU A 168 -3.85 13.70 -1.89
C LEU A 168 -3.67 12.77 -0.68
N SER A 169 -4.73 12.61 0.09
CA SER A 169 -4.75 11.75 1.27
C SER A 169 -5.97 10.83 1.31
N GLY A 170 -5.86 9.72 2.02
CA GLY A 170 -6.92 8.72 2.20
C GLY A 170 -6.65 7.84 3.41
N ASN A 171 -7.55 6.90 3.69
CA ASN A 171 -7.32 5.89 4.73
C ASN A 171 -6.53 4.68 4.17
N SER A 172 -6.15 3.76 5.06
CA SER A 172 -5.25 2.65 4.73
C SER A 172 -5.80 1.65 3.69
N LEU A 173 -7.12 1.54 3.56
CA LEU A 173 -7.77 0.60 2.64
C LEU A 173 -8.13 1.27 1.30
N GLU A 174 -8.65 2.49 1.34
CA GLU A 174 -9.06 3.24 0.14
C GLU A 174 -7.87 3.60 -0.74
N ILE A 175 -6.72 3.92 -0.15
CA ILE A 175 -5.48 4.13 -0.90
C ILE A 175 -5.14 2.89 -1.75
N VAL A 176 -5.30 1.67 -1.20
CA VAL A 176 -5.06 0.42 -1.92
C VAL A 176 -6.11 0.20 -3.01
N ARG A 177 -7.40 0.39 -2.67
CA ARG A 177 -8.52 0.27 -3.63
C ARG A 177 -8.29 1.12 -4.89
N LEU A 178 -7.67 2.28 -4.73
CA LEU A 178 -7.49 3.28 -5.78
C LEU A 178 -6.10 3.27 -6.41
N GLY A 179 -5.35 2.17 -6.27
CA GLY A 179 -4.05 2.00 -6.93
C GLY A 179 -2.94 2.89 -6.35
N GLY A 180 -2.99 3.20 -5.07
CA GLY A 180 -2.04 4.08 -4.41
C GLY A 180 -2.33 5.55 -4.69
N ARG A 181 -3.58 5.97 -4.48
CA ARG A 181 -4.02 7.36 -4.58
C ARG A 181 -5.05 7.69 -3.50
N GLY A 182 -4.85 8.80 -2.79
CA GLY A 182 -5.87 9.37 -1.92
C GLY A 182 -6.94 10.15 -2.69
N GLU A 183 -8.16 10.24 -2.14
CA GLU A 183 -9.27 11.00 -2.74
C GLU A 183 -9.45 12.39 -2.12
N MET A 184 -8.96 12.58 -0.90
CA MET A 184 -9.09 13.85 -0.19
C MET A 184 -7.94 14.79 -0.57
N ALA A 185 -8.26 15.81 -1.36
CA ALA A 185 -7.35 16.88 -1.74
C ALA A 185 -7.36 17.99 -0.68
N THR A 186 -6.17 18.36 -0.18
CA THR A 186 -5.96 19.48 0.75
C THR A 186 -4.66 20.20 0.39
N SER A 187 -4.43 21.42 0.88
CA SER A 187 -3.08 21.97 0.81
C SER A 187 -2.16 21.24 1.79
N PHE A 188 -0.87 21.17 1.50
CA PHE A 188 0.12 20.54 2.39
C PHE A 188 0.04 21.10 3.82
N SER A 189 -0.04 22.42 3.97
CA SER A 189 -0.16 23.06 5.28
C SER A 189 -1.45 22.66 5.99
N GLN A 190 -2.56 22.63 5.27
CA GLN A 190 -3.85 22.23 5.82
C GLN A 190 -3.84 20.76 6.27
N TYR A 191 -3.22 19.87 5.50
CA TYR A 191 -3.03 18.48 5.90
C TYR A 191 -2.26 18.39 7.21
N VAL A 192 -1.06 18.99 7.27
CA VAL A 192 -0.17 18.92 8.44
C VAL A 192 -0.81 19.50 9.70
N ASP A 193 -1.49 20.65 9.59
CA ASP A 193 -2.04 21.34 10.76
C ASP A 193 -3.31 20.71 11.30
N LYS A 194 -4.13 20.14 10.42
CA LYS A 194 -5.47 19.66 10.74
C LYS A 194 -5.64 18.17 10.47
N PHE A 195 -5.65 17.76 9.19
CA PHE A 195 -6.10 16.43 8.79
C PHE A 195 -5.17 15.28 9.24
N MET A 196 -3.88 15.55 9.43
CA MET A 196 -2.91 14.55 9.89
C MET A 196 -3.23 14.02 11.31
N LYS A 197 -4.13 14.67 12.06
CA LYS A 197 -4.63 14.24 13.38
C LYS A 197 -6.05 13.68 13.33
N GLU A 198 -6.73 13.84 12.19
CA GLU A 198 -8.11 13.41 12.03
C GLU A 198 -8.17 11.93 11.62
N GLN A 199 -9.34 11.35 11.81
CA GLN A 199 -9.65 9.98 11.47
C GLN A 199 -10.98 9.95 10.74
N ASP A 200 -11.16 8.95 9.89
CA ASP A 200 -12.47 8.68 9.30
C ASP A 200 -13.45 8.06 10.31
N SER A 201 -14.65 7.72 9.84
CA SER A 201 -15.69 7.10 10.68
C SER A 201 -15.34 5.70 11.19
N LEU A 202 -14.33 5.04 10.61
CA LEU A 202 -13.82 3.74 11.05
C LEU A 202 -12.65 3.90 12.04
N GLY A 203 -12.24 5.14 12.33
CA GLY A 203 -11.12 5.43 13.22
C GLY A 203 -9.74 5.27 12.55
N GLU A 204 -9.70 5.22 11.21
CA GLU A 204 -8.46 5.17 10.44
C GLU A 204 -7.92 6.59 10.22
N PRO A 205 -6.65 6.87 10.55
CA PRO A 205 -6.05 8.17 10.26
C PRO A 205 -5.86 8.40 8.76
N PHE A 206 -5.98 9.66 8.33
CA PHE A 206 -5.63 10.04 6.96
C PHE A 206 -4.13 9.98 6.72
N TYR A 207 -3.74 9.49 5.55
CA TYR A 207 -2.36 9.30 5.13
C TYR A 207 -2.16 9.90 3.74
N VAL A 208 -1.13 10.74 3.57
CA VAL A 208 -0.74 11.25 2.25
C VAL A 208 0.00 10.15 1.51
N PHE A 209 -0.48 9.89 0.29
CA PHE A 209 0.12 8.98 -0.68
C PHE A 209 0.07 9.71 -2.03
N ASP A 210 1.11 10.49 -2.31
CA ASP A 210 1.11 11.44 -3.43
C ASP A 210 2.19 11.11 -4.46
N ARG A 211 1.76 10.82 -5.69
CA ARG A 211 2.64 10.45 -6.82
C ARG A 211 3.12 11.66 -7.64
N GLN A 212 2.59 12.85 -7.41
CA GLN A 212 2.90 14.05 -8.19
C GLN A 212 3.83 14.99 -7.42
N PHE A 213 3.58 15.18 -6.13
CA PHE A 213 4.30 16.09 -5.25
C PHE A 213 5.82 15.94 -5.40
N TYR A 214 6.32 14.72 -5.34
CA TYR A 214 7.75 14.48 -5.38
C TYR A 214 8.36 14.83 -6.73
N ASN A 215 7.76 14.34 -7.82
CA ASN A 215 8.27 14.51 -9.18
C ASN A 215 8.35 15.99 -9.60
N ASP A 216 7.39 16.80 -9.17
CA ASP A 216 7.33 18.22 -9.55
C ASP A 216 8.05 19.16 -8.56
N SER A 217 8.63 18.61 -7.49
CA SER A 217 9.35 19.37 -6.47
C SER A 217 10.87 19.48 -6.75
N SER A 218 11.59 20.19 -5.88
CA SER A 218 13.06 20.25 -5.92
C SER A 218 13.71 19.15 -5.07
N LEU A 219 12.91 18.40 -4.30
CA LEU A 219 13.37 17.36 -3.36
C LEU A 219 14.13 16.21 -4.04
N PRO A 220 13.76 15.73 -5.25
CA PRO A 220 14.52 14.69 -5.93
C PRO A 220 16.00 15.02 -6.14
N LYS A 221 16.32 16.31 -6.32
CA LYS A 221 17.69 16.80 -6.55
C LYS A 221 18.58 16.67 -5.32
N THR A 222 18.00 16.39 -4.15
CA THR A 222 18.76 16.21 -2.90
C THR A 222 19.26 14.78 -2.72
N LEU A 223 18.77 13.82 -3.51
CA LEU A 223 19.08 12.41 -3.32
C LEU A 223 20.52 12.06 -3.71
N LYS A 224 21.13 11.22 -2.88
CA LYS A 224 22.47 10.64 -3.06
C LYS A 224 22.42 9.16 -2.71
N LEU A 225 21.68 8.41 -3.52
CA LEU A 225 21.44 7.00 -3.26
C LEU A 225 22.63 6.13 -3.69
N PRO A 226 22.89 5.01 -2.99
CA PRO A 226 23.75 3.94 -3.51
C PRO A 226 23.25 3.43 -4.86
N GLU A 227 24.16 2.88 -5.69
CA GLU A 227 23.83 2.50 -7.08
C GLU A 227 22.68 1.48 -7.16
N TYR A 228 22.55 0.57 -6.17
CA TYR A 228 21.48 -0.42 -6.11
C TYR A 228 20.08 0.17 -5.86
N PHE A 229 19.97 1.41 -5.36
CA PHE A 229 18.70 2.13 -5.17
C PHE A 229 18.45 3.25 -6.17
N LYS A 230 19.33 3.38 -7.15
CA LYS A 230 19.24 4.44 -8.15
C LYS A 230 17.89 4.46 -8.86
N ILE A 231 17.35 5.67 -8.95
CA ILE A 231 16.07 5.96 -9.59
C ILE A 231 16.32 6.11 -11.09
N LYS A 232 15.43 5.53 -11.89
CA LYS A 232 15.39 5.71 -13.34
C LYS A 232 14.18 6.56 -13.67
N ASP A 233 14.44 7.79 -14.11
CA ASP A 233 13.41 8.73 -14.55
C ASP A 233 12.52 8.09 -15.64
N ASP A 234 11.25 8.47 -15.66
CA ASP A 234 10.16 7.97 -16.53
C ASP A 234 9.75 6.49 -16.36
N VAL A 235 10.64 5.64 -15.83
CA VAL A 235 10.41 4.19 -15.63
C VAL A 235 9.90 3.88 -14.22
N ASP A 236 10.30 4.68 -13.25
CA ASP A 236 9.93 4.50 -11.85
C ASP A 236 8.79 5.46 -11.45
N ASP A 237 7.96 5.01 -10.50
CA ASP A 237 7.00 5.86 -9.82
C ASP A 237 7.56 6.30 -8.47
N SER A 238 7.65 7.61 -8.29
CA SER A 238 8.01 8.19 -6.99
C SER A 238 6.77 8.54 -6.20
N ILE A 239 6.83 8.26 -4.90
CA ILE A 239 5.70 8.42 -3.99
C ILE A 239 6.17 9.19 -2.77
N PHE A 240 5.50 10.29 -2.47
CA PHE A 240 5.66 11.02 -1.22
C PHE A 240 4.68 10.49 -0.17
N PHE A 241 5.22 10.17 0.99
CA PHE A 241 4.48 9.65 2.13
C PHE A 241 4.54 10.61 3.30
N LEU A 242 3.37 10.92 3.86
CA LEU A 242 3.29 11.71 5.07
C LEU A 242 2.08 11.28 5.91
N GLY A 243 2.31 10.98 7.19
CA GLY A 243 1.25 10.54 8.09
C GLY A 243 1.60 10.62 9.55
N GLY A 244 0.59 10.82 10.39
CA GLY A 244 0.73 10.76 11.85
C GLY A 244 0.78 9.33 12.40
N SER A 245 0.91 9.20 13.72
CA SER A 245 0.81 7.90 14.41
C SER A 245 -0.41 7.09 13.97
N ARG A 246 -0.23 5.77 13.86
CA ARG A 246 -1.26 4.78 13.47
C ARG A 246 -1.68 4.85 12.01
N SER A 247 -1.30 5.88 11.24
CA SER A 247 -1.55 5.91 9.80
C SER A 247 -0.65 4.91 9.07
N GLY A 248 -1.03 4.54 7.86
CA GLY A 248 -0.26 3.61 7.03
C GLY A 248 -1.13 3.02 5.93
N VAL A 249 -0.67 1.91 5.35
CA VAL A 249 -1.35 1.27 4.22
C VAL A 249 -1.58 -0.21 4.54
N SER A 250 -2.78 -0.69 4.20
CA SER A 250 -3.17 -2.10 4.34
C SER A 250 -2.39 -3.01 3.40
N PHE A 251 -2.51 -4.32 3.58
CA PHE A 251 -1.78 -5.29 2.77
C PHE A 251 -2.06 -5.15 1.27
N HIS A 252 -0.99 -4.94 0.51
CA HIS A 252 -0.97 -4.90 -0.94
C HIS A 252 0.38 -5.40 -1.44
N LYS A 253 0.52 -5.52 -2.77
CA LYS A 253 1.78 -5.86 -3.43
C LYS A 253 1.89 -5.12 -4.76
N HIS A 254 3.11 -5.06 -5.26
CA HIS A 254 3.43 -4.46 -6.55
C HIS A 254 4.80 -4.97 -7.01
N ALA A 255 5.23 -4.51 -8.19
CA ALA A 255 6.61 -4.68 -8.67
C ALA A 255 7.65 -4.10 -7.70
N ASP A 256 8.92 -4.34 -7.98
CA ASP A 256 10.05 -4.04 -7.10
C ASP A 256 10.05 -2.61 -6.55
N ALA A 257 10.45 -2.41 -5.29
CA ALA A 257 10.41 -1.09 -4.68
C ALA A 257 11.41 -0.89 -3.54
N TRP A 258 11.58 0.36 -3.12
CA TRP A 258 12.18 0.69 -1.84
C TRP A 258 11.47 1.89 -1.20
N ASN A 259 11.56 1.99 0.12
CA ASN A 259 10.99 3.08 0.93
C ASN A 259 12.06 3.64 1.87
N GLY A 260 12.38 4.92 1.76
CA GLY A 260 13.31 5.62 2.65
C GLY A 260 12.58 6.53 3.61
N VAL A 261 12.76 6.33 4.91
CA VAL A 261 12.19 7.20 5.96
C VAL A 261 13.17 8.32 6.25
N ILE A 262 12.78 9.57 6.05
CA ILE A 262 13.62 10.74 6.37
C ILE A 262 13.44 11.13 7.84
N TYR A 263 12.19 11.15 8.31
CA TYR A 263 11.83 11.44 9.70
C TYR A 263 10.73 10.49 10.16
N GLY A 264 10.74 10.14 11.45
CA GLY A 264 9.75 9.25 12.05
C GLY A 264 10.15 7.78 11.96
N ARG A 265 9.19 6.88 12.19
CA ARG A 265 9.42 5.44 12.28
C ARG A 265 8.26 4.69 11.68
N LYS A 266 8.52 3.59 10.99
CA LYS A 266 7.49 2.80 10.30
C LYS A 266 7.64 1.32 10.62
N ARG A 267 6.60 0.71 11.19
CA ARG A 267 6.55 -0.74 11.37
C ARG A 267 6.03 -1.40 10.11
N TRP A 268 6.76 -2.42 9.65
CA TRP A 268 6.45 -3.21 8.46
C TRP A 268 6.01 -4.61 8.83
N PHE A 269 5.08 -5.15 8.06
CA PHE A 269 4.64 -6.54 8.11
C PHE A 269 4.67 -7.10 6.69
N LEU A 270 5.48 -8.12 6.44
CA LEU A 270 5.75 -8.64 5.10
C LEU A 270 5.41 -10.13 5.00
N TYR A 271 4.81 -10.53 3.88
CA TYR A 271 4.69 -11.93 3.48
C TYR A 271 5.24 -12.12 2.06
N PRO A 272 5.89 -13.26 1.78
CA PRO A 272 6.37 -13.57 0.44
C PRO A 272 5.20 -13.75 -0.54
N SER A 273 5.47 -13.62 -1.84
CA SER A 273 4.44 -13.70 -2.89
C SER A 273 3.70 -15.05 -2.93
N GLN A 274 4.31 -16.12 -2.41
CA GLN A 274 3.70 -17.45 -2.30
C GLN A 274 2.62 -17.53 -1.23
N ARG A 275 2.62 -16.62 -0.26
CA ARG A 275 1.80 -16.72 0.94
C ARG A 275 1.00 -15.43 1.12
N THR A 276 -0.29 -15.49 0.83
CA THR A 276 -1.21 -14.39 1.12
C THR A 276 -1.19 -14.07 2.63
N PRO A 277 -1.20 -12.78 3.03
CA PRO A 277 -1.37 -12.40 4.43
C PRO A 277 -2.69 -12.98 4.99
N PRO A 278 -2.70 -13.55 6.21
CA PRO A 278 -3.94 -13.97 6.85
C PRO A 278 -4.94 -12.82 6.92
N GLY A 279 -6.19 -13.08 6.56
CA GLY A 279 -7.22 -12.05 6.37
C GLY A 279 -7.36 -11.58 4.92
N GLY A 280 -6.49 -12.03 4.01
CA GLY A 280 -6.50 -11.67 2.60
C GLY A 280 -5.93 -10.27 2.31
N VAL A 281 -6.09 -9.87 1.05
CA VAL A 281 -5.83 -8.51 0.55
C VAL A 281 -7.14 -7.84 0.14
N TYR A 282 -7.08 -6.64 -0.44
CA TYR A 282 -8.29 -5.91 -0.85
C TYR A 282 -9.27 -6.78 -1.69
N PRO A 283 -10.58 -6.77 -1.37
CA PRO A 283 -11.20 -6.12 -0.21
C PRO A 283 -10.90 -6.89 1.08
N GLY A 284 -10.31 -6.23 2.07
CA GLY A 284 -9.81 -6.88 3.29
C GLY A 284 -9.82 -5.93 4.49
N PHE A 285 -9.07 -6.28 5.52
CA PHE A 285 -8.97 -5.45 6.73
C PHE A 285 -8.22 -4.13 6.45
N THR A 286 -8.61 -3.06 7.16
CA THR A 286 -7.71 -1.92 7.34
C THR A 286 -6.46 -2.37 8.08
N GLN A 287 -5.36 -1.62 7.99
CA GLN A 287 -4.13 -2.06 8.64
C GLN A 287 -4.26 -2.14 10.16
N ILE A 288 -5.00 -1.21 10.79
CA ILE A 288 -5.22 -1.23 12.23
C ILE A 288 -6.16 -2.37 12.63
N ASP A 289 -7.20 -2.63 11.86
CA ASP A 289 -8.10 -3.75 12.14
C ASP A 289 -7.38 -5.09 12.00
N TRP A 290 -6.56 -5.27 10.96
CA TRP A 290 -5.74 -6.47 10.80
C TRP A 290 -4.83 -6.67 12.02
N PHE A 291 -4.13 -5.61 12.44
CA PHE A 291 -3.23 -5.68 13.59
C PHE A 291 -3.96 -5.99 14.91
N LYS A 292 -5.21 -5.57 15.06
CA LYS A 292 -6.00 -5.80 16.29
C LYS A 292 -6.74 -7.13 16.31
N LYS A 293 -7.23 -7.57 15.15
CA LYS A 293 -8.15 -8.71 15.05
C LYS A 293 -7.47 -9.98 14.55
N VAL A 294 -6.47 -9.86 13.67
CA VAL A 294 -5.79 -11.00 13.03
C VAL A 294 -4.44 -11.26 13.67
N TYR A 295 -3.56 -10.25 13.72
CA TYR A 295 -2.17 -10.40 14.19
C TYR A 295 -2.00 -11.07 15.57
N PRO A 296 -2.83 -10.79 16.61
CA PRO A 296 -2.68 -11.42 17.92
C PRO A 296 -3.02 -12.91 17.93
N ASN A 297 -3.79 -13.37 16.94
CA ASN A 297 -4.27 -14.75 16.81
C ASN A 297 -3.41 -15.62 15.88
N LEU A 298 -2.33 -15.06 15.34
CA LEU A 298 -1.40 -15.78 14.46
C LEU A 298 -0.53 -16.73 15.26
N THR A 299 -0.44 -17.98 14.79
CA THR A 299 0.61 -18.92 15.23
C THR A 299 1.98 -18.41 14.80
N GLU A 300 3.05 -18.95 15.38
CA GLU A 300 4.42 -18.59 15.02
C GLU A 300 4.69 -18.74 13.51
N SER A 301 4.25 -19.86 12.93
CA SER A 301 4.37 -20.12 11.49
C SER A 301 3.53 -19.18 10.62
N GLU A 302 2.55 -18.49 11.21
CA GLU A 302 1.71 -17.54 10.51
C GLU A 302 2.18 -16.09 10.63
N ARG A 303 3.17 -15.81 11.47
CA ARG A 303 3.67 -14.45 11.66
C ARG A 303 4.32 -13.90 10.39
N PRO A 304 4.18 -12.59 10.13
CA PRO A 304 4.88 -11.93 9.04
C PRO A 304 6.37 -11.81 9.38
N LEU A 305 7.20 -11.56 8.36
CA LEU A 305 8.44 -10.85 8.63
C LEU A 305 8.09 -9.43 9.09
N GLU A 306 8.71 -8.96 10.16
CA GLU A 306 8.42 -7.63 10.68
C GLU A 306 9.68 -6.91 11.15
N CYS A 307 9.67 -5.59 11.04
CA CYS A 307 10.71 -4.73 11.57
C CYS A 307 10.17 -3.31 11.72
N ILE A 308 10.72 -2.55 12.67
CA ILE A 308 10.57 -1.09 12.67
C ILE A 308 11.73 -0.49 11.89
N GLN A 309 11.39 0.20 10.81
CA GLN A 309 12.29 1.07 10.07
C GLN A 309 12.47 2.39 10.83
N GLU A 310 13.72 2.74 11.13
CA GLU A 310 14.09 3.96 11.84
C GLU A 310 14.28 5.16 10.90
N ASP A 311 14.42 6.36 11.47
CA ASP A 311 14.72 7.56 10.68
C ASP A 311 16.10 7.47 10.03
N GLY A 312 16.12 7.63 8.71
CA GLY A 312 17.31 7.51 7.89
C GLY A 312 17.54 6.14 7.26
N ASP A 313 16.77 5.11 7.63
CA ASP A 313 16.88 3.78 7.02
C ASP A 313 16.14 3.72 5.67
N ILE A 314 16.61 2.87 4.76
CA ILE A 314 15.88 2.50 3.53
C ILE A 314 15.52 1.02 3.59
N LEU A 315 14.23 0.70 3.46
CA LEU A 315 13.74 -0.66 3.29
C LEU A 315 13.59 -0.97 1.81
N TYR A 316 14.25 -2.04 1.36
CA TYR A 316 14.05 -2.66 0.06
C TYR A 316 12.95 -3.71 0.13
N LEU A 317 12.02 -3.64 -0.83
CA LEU A 317 10.88 -4.52 -0.95
C LEU A 317 10.92 -5.24 -2.31
N PRO A 318 11.23 -6.55 -2.33
CA PRO A 318 11.18 -7.34 -3.54
C PRO A 318 9.79 -7.33 -4.14
N GLU A 319 9.75 -7.35 -5.46
CA GLU A 319 8.54 -7.56 -6.25
C GLU A 319 7.63 -8.68 -5.70
N GLY A 320 6.32 -8.40 -5.66
CA GLY A 320 5.28 -9.34 -5.26
C GLY A 320 5.19 -9.58 -3.75
N THR A 321 6.07 -8.97 -2.94
CA THR A 321 5.99 -9.05 -1.47
C THR A 321 4.74 -8.35 -0.98
N TYR A 322 3.85 -9.10 -0.34
CA TYR A 322 2.71 -8.51 0.37
C TYR A 322 3.20 -7.71 1.55
N HIS A 323 2.75 -6.47 1.70
CA HIS A 323 3.22 -5.60 2.76
C HIS A 323 2.11 -4.69 3.31
N GLY A 324 2.09 -4.56 4.63
CA GLY A 324 1.27 -3.62 5.39
C GLY A 324 2.14 -2.79 6.34
N THR A 325 1.73 -1.55 6.64
CA THR A 325 2.58 -0.60 7.39
C THR A 325 1.83 0.21 8.43
N ILE A 326 2.48 0.49 9.57
CA ILE A 326 1.96 1.38 10.62
C ILE A 326 3.04 2.41 10.99
N ASN A 327 2.70 3.70 10.93
CA ASN A 327 3.57 4.79 11.36
C ASN A 327 3.57 4.94 12.88
N LEU A 328 4.76 5.14 13.45
CA LEU A 328 4.99 5.40 14.87
C LEU A 328 5.49 6.83 15.03
N GLY A 329 4.54 7.75 15.24
CA GLY A 329 4.78 9.19 15.16
C GLY A 329 4.55 9.74 13.76
N ASP A 330 4.71 11.05 13.62
CA ASP A 330 4.73 11.70 12.31
C ASP A 330 5.89 11.13 11.50
N THR A 331 5.56 10.54 10.36
CA THR A 331 6.52 9.85 9.50
C THR A 331 6.52 10.48 8.11
N VAL A 332 7.70 10.87 7.65
CA VAL A 332 7.96 11.44 6.33
C VAL A 332 8.87 10.51 5.58
N ALA A 333 8.41 10.00 4.44
CA ALA A 333 9.16 9.06 3.65
C ALA A 333 9.00 9.34 2.16
N ILE A 334 9.94 8.80 1.40
CA ILE A 334 9.80 8.62 -0.04
C ILE A 334 9.79 7.13 -0.34
N GLY A 335 9.12 6.73 -1.40
CA GLY A 335 9.34 5.41 -1.96
C GLY A 335 9.33 5.46 -3.46
N ILE A 336 10.04 4.49 -4.02
CA ILE A 336 10.20 4.32 -5.45
C ILE A 336 9.67 2.93 -5.77
N GLN A 337 8.68 2.89 -6.64
CA GLN A 337 8.05 1.67 -7.12
C GLN A 337 8.38 1.51 -8.61
N LYS A 338 8.85 0.34 -9.02
CA LYS A 338 9.02 0.04 -10.44
C LYS A 338 7.66 -0.10 -11.11
N LYS A 339 7.46 0.50 -12.29
CA LYS A 339 6.18 0.41 -13.02
C LYS A 339 5.95 -0.95 -13.67
N ARG A 340 7.01 -1.71 -13.91
CA ARG A 340 6.95 -2.96 -14.67
C ARG A 340 7.39 -4.12 -13.83
N ALA A 341 6.61 -5.19 -13.94
CA ALA A 341 6.93 -6.44 -13.32
C ALA A 341 8.06 -7.17 -14.06
N VAL A 342 8.91 -7.89 -13.32
CA VAL A 342 10.05 -8.63 -13.88
C VAL A 342 9.87 -10.13 -13.68
N THR A 343 9.48 -10.56 -12.49
CA THR A 343 9.21 -11.97 -12.19
C THR A 343 7.99 -12.47 -12.96
N ASP A 344 8.00 -13.75 -13.35
CA ASP A 344 6.90 -14.35 -14.11
C ASP A 344 5.57 -14.29 -13.34
N THR A 345 5.62 -14.52 -12.04
CA THR A 345 4.47 -14.43 -11.15
C THR A 345 3.85 -13.03 -11.14
N GLU A 346 4.65 -11.99 -10.95
CA GLU A 346 4.10 -10.64 -10.85
C GLU A 346 3.67 -10.09 -12.22
N LYS A 347 4.36 -10.47 -13.31
CA LYS A 347 3.89 -10.17 -14.68
C LYS A 347 2.48 -10.69 -14.92
N LEU A 348 2.20 -11.92 -14.48
CA LEU A 348 0.85 -12.48 -14.58
C LEU A 348 -0.18 -11.68 -13.78
N PHE A 349 0.16 -11.22 -12.56
CA PHE A 349 -0.76 -10.35 -11.80
C PHE A 349 -1.04 -9.02 -12.51
N TYR A 350 -0.02 -8.43 -13.15
CA TYR A 350 -0.17 -7.20 -13.94
C TYR A 350 -1.03 -7.45 -15.19
N GLU A 351 -0.79 -8.55 -15.92
CA GLU A 351 -1.59 -8.92 -17.09
C GLU A 351 -3.06 -9.18 -16.71
N VAL A 352 -3.32 -9.84 -15.57
CA VAL A 352 -4.69 -10.00 -15.05
C VAL A 352 -5.34 -8.65 -14.77
N HIS A 353 -4.60 -7.72 -14.15
CA HIS A 353 -5.11 -6.37 -13.89
C HIS A 353 -5.46 -5.62 -15.17
N ASP A 354 -4.58 -5.67 -16.19
CA ASP A 354 -4.83 -5.05 -17.48
C ASP A 354 -6.08 -5.64 -18.18
N VAL A 355 -6.27 -6.96 -18.07
CA VAL A 355 -7.47 -7.63 -18.57
C VAL A 355 -8.72 -7.22 -17.79
N ASP A 356 -8.66 -7.08 -16.46
CA ASP A 356 -9.78 -6.60 -15.65
C ASP A 356 -10.18 -5.16 -16.03
N VAL A 357 -9.20 -4.29 -16.27
CA VAL A 357 -9.44 -2.92 -16.76
C VAL A 357 -10.05 -2.94 -18.16
N ALA A 358 -9.57 -3.81 -19.05
CA ALA A 358 -10.13 -3.97 -20.39
C ALA A 358 -11.58 -4.49 -20.34
N LEU A 359 -11.86 -5.49 -19.51
CA LEU A 359 -13.20 -6.07 -19.31
C LEU A 359 -14.22 -5.03 -18.86
N HIS A 360 -13.83 -4.14 -17.95
CA HIS A 360 -14.71 -3.07 -17.46
C HIS A 360 -15.16 -2.10 -18.58
N ASN A 361 -14.31 -1.90 -19.60
CA ASN A 361 -14.54 -0.97 -20.69
C ASN A 361 -14.98 -1.65 -22.00
N ALA A 362 -15.05 -2.98 -22.03
CA ALA A 362 -15.28 -3.77 -23.23
C ALA A 362 -16.75 -3.80 -23.67
N GLN A 363 -16.95 -3.84 -24.99
CA GLN A 363 -18.24 -4.20 -25.59
C GLN A 363 -18.52 -5.69 -25.41
N GLU A 364 -19.79 -6.09 -25.46
CA GLU A 364 -20.21 -7.47 -25.21
C GLU A 364 -19.52 -8.49 -26.14
N SER A 365 -19.23 -8.11 -27.38
CA SER A 365 -18.53 -8.95 -28.36
C SER A 365 -17.08 -9.29 -27.98
N ASP A 366 -16.41 -8.42 -27.21
CA ASP A 366 -15.00 -8.58 -26.85
C ASP A 366 -14.81 -9.25 -25.49
N LYS A 367 -15.85 -9.23 -24.64
CA LYS A 367 -15.80 -9.79 -23.28
C LYS A 367 -15.46 -11.26 -23.27
N LEU A 368 -16.00 -12.06 -24.20
CA LEU A 368 -15.74 -13.50 -24.23
C LEU A 368 -14.25 -13.80 -24.39
N LYS A 369 -13.58 -13.13 -25.34
CA LYS A 369 -12.14 -13.29 -25.60
C LYS A 369 -11.28 -12.83 -24.41
N LEU A 370 -11.68 -11.74 -23.76
CA LEU A 370 -10.98 -11.25 -22.57
C LEU A 370 -11.16 -12.20 -21.38
N LEU A 371 -12.33 -12.80 -21.21
CA LEU A 371 -12.57 -13.83 -20.19
C LEU A 371 -11.76 -15.10 -20.47
N GLU A 372 -11.66 -15.55 -21.72
CA GLU A 372 -10.78 -16.66 -22.11
C GLU A 372 -9.31 -16.36 -21.76
N THR A 373 -8.84 -15.16 -22.09
CA THR A 373 -7.49 -14.70 -21.72
C THR A 373 -7.30 -14.71 -20.20
N LYS A 374 -8.29 -14.21 -19.44
CA LYS A 374 -8.26 -14.21 -17.96
C LYS A 374 -8.16 -15.63 -17.40
N VAL A 375 -8.87 -16.61 -17.98
CA VAL A 375 -8.79 -18.02 -17.58
C VAL A 375 -7.38 -18.57 -17.78
N GLU A 376 -6.77 -18.36 -18.95
CA GLU A 376 -5.40 -18.83 -19.23
C GLU A 376 -4.37 -18.24 -18.24
N LEU A 377 -4.51 -16.96 -17.91
CA LEU A 377 -3.67 -16.29 -16.93
C LEU A 377 -3.83 -16.90 -15.52
N PHE A 378 -5.07 -17.17 -15.09
CA PHE A 378 -5.32 -17.81 -13.80
C PHE A 378 -4.84 -19.26 -13.75
N GLU A 379 -4.95 -20.02 -14.84
CA GLU A 379 -4.41 -21.37 -14.91
C GLU A 379 -2.89 -21.37 -14.71
N ARG A 380 -2.17 -20.41 -15.32
CA ARG A 380 -0.73 -20.22 -15.09
C ARG A 380 -0.42 -19.77 -13.65
N LEU A 381 -1.20 -18.83 -13.10
CA LEU A 381 -1.04 -18.40 -11.70
C LEU A 381 -1.28 -19.56 -10.72
N LEU A 382 -2.28 -20.41 -10.96
CA LEU A 382 -2.58 -21.57 -10.13
C LEU A 382 -1.49 -22.65 -10.22
N GLN A 383 -0.80 -22.77 -11.36
CA GLN A 383 0.37 -23.65 -11.49
C GLN A 383 1.56 -23.15 -10.68
N LEU A 384 1.82 -21.83 -10.70
CA LEU A 384 2.94 -21.23 -9.98
C LEU A 384 2.67 -21.05 -8.48
N LEU A 385 1.43 -20.76 -8.11
CA LEU A 385 1.00 -20.41 -6.75
C LEU A 385 -0.23 -21.24 -6.30
N PRO A 386 -0.15 -22.58 -6.29
CA PRO A 386 -1.30 -23.43 -6.00
C PRO A 386 -1.83 -23.26 -4.57
N GLU A 387 -1.00 -22.85 -3.62
CA GLU A 387 -1.36 -22.66 -2.21
C GLU A 387 -1.51 -21.18 -1.82
N ASN A 388 -1.57 -20.26 -2.80
CA ASN A 388 -1.84 -18.86 -2.53
C ASN A 388 -3.36 -18.61 -2.44
N ALA A 389 -3.83 -18.19 -1.26
CA ALA A 389 -5.26 -18.02 -1.00
C ALA A 389 -5.89 -16.92 -1.87
N GLU A 390 -5.18 -15.83 -2.16
CA GLU A 390 -5.67 -14.78 -3.07
C GLU A 390 -5.88 -15.32 -4.49
N VAL A 391 -4.92 -16.10 -5.02
CA VAL A 391 -5.04 -16.71 -6.36
C VAL A 391 -6.22 -17.67 -6.42
N GLN A 392 -6.37 -18.53 -5.41
CA GLN A 392 -7.51 -19.45 -5.31
C GLN A 392 -8.83 -18.67 -5.27
N MET A 393 -8.90 -17.63 -4.44
CA MET A 393 -10.11 -16.82 -4.31
C MET A 393 -10.48 -16.13 -5.64
N LYS A 394 -9.51 -15.48 -6.30
CA LYS A 394 -9.76 -14.78 -7.56
C LYS A 394 -10.11 -15.73 -8.71
N ALA A 395 -9.50 -16.91 -8.77
CA ALA A 395 -9.91 -17.96 -9.72
C ALA A 395 -11.35 -18.42 -9.46
N GLY A 396 -11.72 -18.57 -8.19
CA GLY A 396 -13.09 -18.86 -7.78
C GLY A 396 -14.10 -17.81 -8.24
N GLN A 397 -13.78 -16.52 -8.03
CA GLN A 397 -14.60 -15.40 -8.48
C GLN A 397 -14.75 -15.37 -10.00
N MET A 398 -13.67 -15.58 -10.74
CA MET A 398 -13.71 -15.68 -12.21
C MET A 398 -14.66 -16.80 -12.67
N TYR A 399 -14.59 -18.00 -12.06
CA TYR A 399 -15.49 -19.08 -12.42
C TYR A 399 -16.96 -18.82 -12.02
N LEU A 400 -17.21 -18.04 -10.96
CA LEU A 400 -18.56 -17.56 -10.64
C LEU A 400 -19.10 -16.65 -11.74
N GLU A 401 -18.28 -15.71 -12.23
CA GLU A 401 -18.64 -14.79 -13.33
C GLU A 401 -18.98 -15.56 -14.61
N MET A 402 -18.32 -16.70 -14.85
CA MET A 402 -18.58 -17.60 -15.98
C MET A 402 -19.77 -18.57 -15.75
N GLY A 403 -20.42 -18.54 -14.59
CA GLY A 403 -21.49 -19.49 -14.24
C GLY A 403 -21.02 -20.92 -13.99
N ASN A 404 -19.71 -21.15 -13.83
CA ASN A 404 -19.15 -22.46 -13.49
C ASN A 404 -19.07 -22.64 -11.97
N TYR A 405 -20.23 -22.87 -11.35
CA TYR A 405 -20.35 -22.99 -9.89
C TYR A 405 -19.52 -24.12 -9.27
N VAL A 406 -19.30 -25.21 -10.02
CA VAL A 406 -18.52 -26.36 -9.53
C VAL A 406 -17.04 -26.00 -9.38
N LYS A 407 -16.43 -25.42 -10.43
CA LYS A 407 -15.04 -24.95 -10.35
C LYS A 407 -14.90 -23.80 -9.35
N ALA A 408 -15.85 -22.86 -9.36
CA ALA A 408 -15.88 -21.76 -8.41
C ALA A 408 -15.83 -22.24 -6.95
N ARG A 409 -16.73 -23.16 -6.59
CA ARG A 409 -16.78 -23.75 -5.24
C ARG A 409 -15.47 -24.41 -4.87
N THR A 410 -14.90 -25.21 -5.77
CA THR A 410 -13.62 -25.91 -5.54
C THR A 410 -12.51 -24.95 -5.15
N HIS A 411 -12.36 -23.85 -5.89
CA HIS A 411 -11.32 -22.85 -5.63
C HIS A 411 -11.60 -22.03 -4.36
N ILE A 412 -12.85 -21.64 -4.11
CA ILE A 412 -13.23 -20.86 -2.93
C ILE A 412 -13.07 -21.68 -1.65
N GLU A 413 -13.47 -22.95 -1.64
CA GLU A 413 -13.25 -23.87 -0.51
C GLU A 413 -11.76 -24.03 -0.21
N LYS A 414 -10.93 -24.12 -1.26
CA LYS A 414 -9.47 -24.15 -1.09
C LYS A 414 -8.94 -22.84 -0.49
N ALA A 415 -9.42 -21.68 -0.94
CA ALA A 415 -9.04 -20.39 -0.37
C ALA A 415 -9.40 -20.30 1.13
N VAL A 416 -10.60 -20.72 1.53
CA VAL A 416 -11.03 -20.77 2.94
C VAL A 416 -10.19 -21.75 3.76
N LYS A 417 -9.82 -22.89 3.19
CA LYS A 417 -8.94 -23.87 3.86
C LYS A 417 -7.54 -23.32 4.09
N LEU A 418 -7.01 -22.57 3.13
CA LEU A 418 -5.69 -21.94 3.21
C LEU A 418 -5.66 -20.76 4.19
N ASP A 419 -6.73 -19.99 4.26
CA ASP A 419 -6.86 -18.86 5.18
C ASP A 419 -8.27 -18.78 5.78
N LYS A 420 -8.38 -19.29 7.00
CA LYS A 420 -9.62 -19.24 7.79
C LYS A 420 -10.07 -17.83 8.16
N HIS A 421 -9.21 -16.82 8.02
CA HIS A 421 -9.54 -15.42 8.29
C HIS A 421 -9.93 -14.65 7.01
N PHE A 422 -9.91 -15.29 5.83
CA PHE A 422 -10.20 -14.62 4.57
C PHE A 422 -11.71 -14.36 4.41
N VAL A 423 -12.15 -13.21 4.91
CA VAL A 423 -13.57 -12.80 4.99
C VAL A 423 -14.27 -12.89 3.63
N VAL A 424 -13.61 -12.44 2.55
CA VAL A 424 -14.22 -12.48 1.21
C VAL A 424 -14.49 -13.91 0.76
N ALA A 425 -13.55 -14.83 1.00
CA ALA A 425 -13.71 -16.24 0.64
C ALA A 425 -14.84 -16.90 1.43
N LEU A 426 -14.95 -16.61 2.73
CA LEU A 426 -16.04 -17.09 3.57
C LEU A 426 -17.41 -16.60 3.09
N LEU A 427 -17.53 -15.31 2.75
CA LEU A 427 -18.78 -14.73 2.25
C LEU A 427 -19.15 -15.31 0.87
N SER A 428 -18.18 -15.48 -0.03
CA SER A 428 -18.42 -16.09 -1.33
C SER A 428 -18.84 -17.56 -1.23
N LEU A 429 -18.26 -18.32 -0.30
CA LEU A 429 -18.66 -19.70 -0.03
C LEU A 429 -20.08 -19.78 0.54
N ALA A 430 -20.41 -18.92 1.50
CA ALA A 430 -21.76 -18.83 2.05
C ALA A 430 -22.80 -18.50 0.97
N GLY A 431 -22.48 -17.55 0.07
CA GLY A 431 -23.32 -17.23 -1.08
C GLY A 431 -23.57 -18.43 -2.00
N LEU A 432 -22.55 -19.26 -2.22
CA LEU A 432 -22.64 -20.49 -3.02
C LEU A 432 -23.45 -21.62 -2.38
N HIS A 433 -23.63 -21.60 -1.05
CA HIS A 433 -24.49 -22.56 -0.33
C HIS A 433 -25.93 -22.09 -0.23
N SER A 434 -26.18 -20.79 -0.42
CA SER A 434 -27.54 -20.20 -0.38
C SER A 434 -28.32 -20.29 -1.69
N GLN A 435 -27.66 -20.71 -2.78
CA GLN A 435 -28.25 -21.00 -4.09
C GLN A 435 -28.51 -22.50 -4.21
#